data_AF-A0A7T3CIM2-F1
#
_entry.id   AF-A0A7T3CIM2-F1
#
_cell.length_a   1.000
_cell.length_b   1.000
_cell.length_c   1.000
_cell.angle_alpha   90.00
_cell.angle_beta   90.00
_cell.angle_gamma   90.00
#
_symmetry.space_group_name_H-M   'P 1'
#
loop_
_entity.id
_entity.type
_entity.pdbx_description
1 polymer ?
#
loop_
_entity_poly.entity_id
_entity_poly.type
_entity_poly.pdbx_seq_one_letter_code
_entity_poly.pdbx_strand_id
1 'polypeptide(L)'
;MPQKYSPGFKVRALQLLEERTRAGQGPAWVACTAAGKALGGVSPHTLQNSWKQDGINQEYAPGISTAAAEEITKLRRENHELRRSNEILCKASAFFAAELEASHDEMPRFIDENRGHVGAEAFCRTVGATECGFITSRAYQAAKTRQASAQTVRDEILIQELTRVREENYSL
;
A
#
# COMPACT_ATOMS: atom_id res chain seq x y z
N MET A 1 12.83 4.21 10.90
CA MET A 1 13.20 4.84 12.18
C MET A 1 14.60 4.37 12.56
N PRO A 2 15.54 5.25 12.89
CA PRO A 2 16.87 4.82 13.34
C PRO A 2 16.73 4.01 14.64
N GLN A 3 17.32 2.81 14.67
CA GLN A 3 17.33 1.96 15.86
C GLN A 3 18.19 2.65 16.93
N LYS A 4 17.56 3.14 18.01
CA LYS A 4 18.24 3.82 19.13
C LYS A 4 19.28 2.94 19.85
N TYR A 5 19.17 1.62 19.72
CA TYR A 5 20.06 0.64 20.34
C TYR A 5 20.39 -0.48 19.35
N SER A 6 21.65 -0.90 19.31
CA SER A 6 22.08 -2.02 18.47
C SER A 6 21.50 -3.35 18.95
N PRO A 7 21.29 -4.35 18.07
CA PRO A 7 20.78 -5.67 18.47
C PRO A 7 21.65 -6.35 19.53
N GLY A 8 22.98 -6.31 19.36
CA GLY A 8 23.92 -6.88 20.33
C GLY A 8 23.89 -6.19 21.70
N PHE A 9 23.58 -4.89 21.75
CA PHE A 9 23.37 -4.20 23.02
C PHE A 9 22.10 -4.70 23.72
N LYS A 10 20.99 -4.88 22.99
CA LYS A 10 19.73 -5.40 23.55
C LYS A 10 19.90 -6.80 24.14
N VAL A 11 20.59 -7.69 23.42
CA VAL A 11 20.88 -9.06 23.91
C VAL A 11 21.69 -9.02 25.20
N ARG A 12 22.79 -8.25 25.24
CA ARG A 12 23.60 -8.10 26.45
C ARG A 12 22.82 -7.49 27.62
N ALA A 13 21.94 -6.53 27.34
CA ALA A 13 21.09 -5.92 28.36
C ALA A 13 20.09 -6.93 28.97
N LEU A 14 19.51 -7.80 28.14
CA LEU A 14 18.60 -8.87 28.58
C LEU A 14 19.34 -9.95 29.38
N GLN A 15 20.51 -10.40 28.90
CA GLN A 15 21.37 -11.36 29.63
C GLN A 15 21.74 -10.83 31.02
N LEU A 16 22.16 -9.56 31.10
CA LEU A 16 22.52 -8.92 32.35
C LEU A 16 21.32 -8.79 33.30
N LEU A 17 20.10 -8.65 32.76
CA LEU A 17 18.88 -8.58 33.54
C LEU A 17 18.46 -9.96 34.05
N GLU A 18 18.59 -10.99 33.22
CA GLU A 18 18.34 -12.40 33.56
C GLU A 18 19.33 -12.90 34.64
N GLU A 19 20.60 -12.52 34.54
CA GLU A 19 21.61 -12.83 35.55
C GLU A 19 21.23 -12.22 36.91
N ARG A 20 20.79 -10.96 36.93
CA ARG A 20 20.37 -10.28 38.17
C ARG A 20 19.09 -10.85 38.76
N THR A 21 18.13 -11.26 37.93
CA THR A 21 16.90 -11.90 38.42
C THR A 21 17.20 -13.30 38.98
N ARG A 22 18.07 -14.07 38.32
CA ARG A 22 18.53 -15.38 38.83
C ARG A 22 19.31 -15.27 40.14
N ALA A 23 20.11 -14.22 40.30
CA ALA A 23 20.83 -13.93 41.54
C ALA A 23 19.92 -13.48 42.71
N GLY A 24 18.60 -13.40 42.50
CA GLY A 24 17.64 -13.10 43.57
C GLY A 24 17.76 -11.68 44.15
N GLN A 25 18.26 -10.71 43.37
CA GLN A 25 18.52 -9.33 43.81
C GLN A 25 17.26 -8.48 44.05
N GLY A 26 16.15 -9.12 44.43
CA GLY A 26 14.86 -8.48 44.72
C GLY A 26 13.87 -8.51 43.55
N PRO A 27 12.76 -7.74 43.65
CA PRO A 27 11.72 -7.72 42.64
C PRO A 27 12.25 -7.20 41.29
N ALA A 28 11.62 -7.63 40.18
CA ALA A 28 12.08 -7.36 38.81
C ALA A 28 12.39 -5.89 38.51
N TRP A 29 11.67 -4.94 39.14
CA TRP A 29 11.91 -3.51 39.01
C TRP A 29 13.29 -3.06 39.52
N VAL A 30 13.77 -3.65 40.62
CA VAL A 30 15.09 -3.36 41.20
C VAL A 30 16.19 -3.85 40.27
N ALA A 31 16.04 -5.05 39.71
CA ALA A 31 16.94 -5.59 38.69
C ALA A 31 16.97 -4.71 37.43
N CYS A 32 15.82 -4.23 36.95
CA CYS A 32 15.72 -3.31 35.81
C CYS A 32 16.43 -1.97 36.10
N THR A 33 16.25 -1.41 37.30
CA THR A 33 16.84 -0.13 37.69
C THR A 33 18.36 -0.23 37.84
N ALA A 34 18.86 -1.31 38.44
CA ALA A 34 20.29 -1.58 38.56
C ALA A 34 20.94 -1.85 37.18
N ALA A 35 20.27 -2.62 36.31
CA ALA A 35 20.74 -2.87 34.96
C ALA A 35 20.79 -1.59 34.11
N GLY A 36 19.76 -0.73 34.20
CA GLY A 36 19.73 0.56 33.50
C GLY A 36 20.90 1.47 33.88
N LYS A 37 21.24 1.55 35.18
CA LYS A 37 22.42 2.29 35.67
C LYS A 37 23.72 1.68 35.15
N ALA A 38 23.87 0.36 35.21
CA ALA A 38 25.07 -0.35 34.75
C ALA A 38 25.30 -0.22 33.23
N LEU A 39 24.23 -0.10 32.44
CA LEU A 39 24.28 0.04 30.98
C LEU A 39 24.45 1.49 30.49
N GLY A 40 24.75 2.43 31.39
CA GLY A 40 25.00 3.84 31.04
C GLY A 40 23.74 4.72 30.94
N GLY A 41 22.68 4.39 31.69
CA GLY A 41 21.49 5.25 31.82
C GLY A 41 20.29 4.85 30.96
N VAL A 42 20.12 3.56 30.64
CA VAL A 42 18.91 3.06 29.97
C VAL A 42 17.72 3.15 30.92
N SER A 43 16.57 3.63 30.42
CA SER A 43 15.34 3.72 31.22
C SER A 43 14.90 2.33 31.73
N PRO A 44 14.62 2.17 33.04
CA PRO A 44 14.16 0.91 33.62
C PRO A 44 12.88 0.38 32.98
N HIS A 45 11.96 1.27 32.58
CA HIS A 45 10.73 0.89 31.87
C HIS A 45 11.01 0.28 30.49
N THR A 46 12.02 0.77 29.78
CA THR A 46 12.42 0.20 28.49
C THR A 46 12.94 -1.22 28.67
N LEU A 47 13.80 -1.45 29.67
CA LEU A 47 14.33 -2.78 29.97
C LEU A 47 13.22 -3.74 30.41
N GLN A 48 12.30 -3.28 31.26
CA GLN A 48 11.17 -4.09 31.71
C GLN A 48 10.28 -4.51 30.54
N ASN A 49 9.99 -3.60 29.60
CA ASN A 49 9.20 -3.91 28.41
C ASN A 49 9.93 -4.88 27.48
N SER A 50 11.23 -4.70 27.27
CA SER A 50 12.04 -5.63 26.47
C SER A 50 12.11 -7.02 27.11
N TRP A 51 12.21 -7.12 28.43
CA TRP A 51 12.22 -8.39 29.14
C TRP A 51 10.87 -9.12 29.07
N LYS A 52 9.76 -8.40 29.23
CA LYS A 52 8.42 -8.96 29.02
C LYS A 52 8.24 -9.49 27.61
N GLN A 53 8.67 -8.72 26.61
CA GLN A 53 8.57 -9.11 25.21
C GLN A 53 9.47 -10.32 24.88
N ASP A 54 10.65 -10.40 25.51
CA ASP A 54 11.54 -11.56 25.40
C ASP A 54 10.90 -12.82 25.98
N GLY A 55 10.26 -12.72 27.15
CA GLY A 55 9.47 -13.81 27.72
C GLY A 55 8.31 -14.27 26.82
N ILE A 56 7.66 -13.35 26.09
CA ILE A 56 6.65 -13.69 25.07
C ILE A 56 7.29 -14.36 23.85
N ASN A 57 8.45 -13.87 23.40
CA ASN A 57 9.17 -14.45 22.26
C ASN A 57 9.69 -15.87 22.55
N GLN A 58 10.01 -16.17 23.81
CA GLN A 58 10.44 -17.49 24.28
C GLN A 58 9.27 -18.39 24.72
N GLU A 59 8.03 -17.96 24.45
CA GLU A 59 6.79 -18.69 24.77
C GLU A 59 6.54 -18.92 26.27
N TYR A 60 7.28 -18.24 27.15
CA TYR A 60 7.10 -18.30 28.60
C TYR A 60 5.92 -17.45 29.11
N ALA A 61 5.42 -16.54 28.28
CA ALA A 61 4.28 -15.69 28.61
C ALA A 61 3.30 -15.57 27.43
N PRO A 62 1.99 -15.50 27.69
CA PRO A 62 1.00 -15.30 26.64
C PRO A 62 1.16 -13.91 26.01
N GLY A 63 1.13 -13.83 24.68
CA GLY A 63 1.23 -12.57 23.93
C GLY A 63 1.54 -12.79 22.46
N ILE A 64 1.62 -11.70 21.70
CA ILE A 64 2.05 -11.73 20.28
C ILE A 64 3.57 -11.58 20.26
N SER A 65 4.27 -12.57 19.69
CA SER A 65 5.71 -12.50 19.52
C SER A 65 6.08 -11.39 18.53
N THR A 66 7.29 -10.86 18.66
CA THR A 66 7.81 -9.84 17.73
C THR A 66 7.79 -10.31 16.29
N ALA A 67 8.20 -11.57 16.05
CA ALA A 67 8.14 -12.19 14.73
C ALA A 67 6.70 -12.30 14.19
N ALA A 68 5.75 -12.71 15.03
CA ALA A 68 4.35 -12.78 14.63
C ALA A 68 3.77 -11.38 14.32
N ALA A 69 4.13 -10.36 15.10
CA ALA A 69 3.70 -8.98 14.85
C ALA A 69 4.25 -8.45 13.52
N GLU A 70 5.54 -8.70 13.23
CA GLU A 70 6.16 -8.33 11.96
C GLU A 70 5.46 -9.02 10.78
N GLU A 71 5.21 -10.32 10.87
CA GLU A 71 4.50 -11.07 9.83
C GLU A 71 3.06 -10.57 9.64
N ILE A 72 2.33 -10.27 10.73
CA ILE A 72 0.99 -9.67 10.65
C ILE A 72 1.05 -8.33 9.90
N THR A 73 2.04 -7.49 10.15
CA THR A 73 2.16 -6.20 9.42
C THR A 73 2.46 -6.39 7.95
N LYS A 74 3.34 -7.34 7.61
CA LYS A 74 3.66 -7.71 6.23
C LYS A 74 2.42 -8.26 5.51
N LEU A 75 1.75 -9.24 6.10
CA LEU A 75 0.53 -9.83 5.55
C LEU A 75 -0.59 -8.80 5.41
N ARG A 76 -0.76 -7.88 6.36
CA ARG A 76 -1.75 -6.80 6.25
C ARG A 76 -1.46 -5.89 5.06
N ARG A 77 -0.18 -5.57 4.81
CA ARG A 77 0.23 -4.79 3.65
C ARG A 77 -0.05 -5.54 2.35
N GLU A 78 0.37 -6.80 2.26
CA GLU A 78 0.12 -7.64 1.09
C GLU A 78 -1.39 -7.79 0.83
N ASN A 79 -2.18 -8.04 1.87
CA ASN A 79 -3.63 -8.18 1.75
C ASN A 79 -4.29 -6.88 1.28
N HIS A 80 -3.80 -5.73 1.75
CA HIS A 80 -4.26 -4.43 1.27
C HIS A 80 -3.93 -4.22 -0.21
N GLU A 81 -2.71 -4.54 -0.64
CA GLU A 81 -2.27 -4.44 -2.04
C GLU A 81 -3.06 -5.41 -2.96
N LEU A 82 -3.34 -6.63 -2.49
CA LEU A 82 -4.16 -7.61 -3.20
C LEU A 82 -5.61 -7.16 -3.33
N ARG A 83 -6.22 -6.66 -2.25
CA ARG A 83 -7.59 -6.11 -2.29
C ARG A 83 -7.70 -4.95 -3.26
N ARG A 84 -6.71 -4.05 -3.25
CA ARG A 84 -6.64 -2.93 -4.19
C ARG A 84 -6.54 -3.41 -5.64
N SER A 85 -5.75 -4.46 -5.90
CA SER A 85 -5.61 -5.04 -7.24
C SER A 85 -6.89 -5.73 -7.70
N ASN A 86 -7.54 -6.50 -6.82
CA ASN A 86 -8.84 -7.11 -7.10
C ASN A 86 -9.92 -6.06 -7.39
N GLU A 87 -9.94 -4.94 -6.67
CA GLU A 87 -10.87 -3.84 -6.96
C GLU A 87 -10.69 -3.30 -8.39
N ILE A 88 -9.44 -3.12 -8.82
CA ILE A 88 -9.12 -2.71 -10.20
C ILE A 88 -9.64 -3.73 -11.19
N LEU A 89 -9.33 -5.01 -10.98
CA LEU A 89 -9.71 -6.08 -11.90
C LEU A 89 -11.23 -6.21 -12.00
N CYS A 90 -11.96 -6.15 -10.88
CA CYS A 90 -13.42 -6.17 -10.88
C CYS A 90 -14.02 -4.98 -11.65
N LYS A 91 -13.48 -3.78 -11.46
CA LYS A 91 -13.92 -2.58 -12.19
C LYS A 91 -13.63 -2.68 -13.67
N ALA A 92 -12.40 -3.10 -14.02
CA ALA A 92 -12.00 -3.32 -15.40
C ALA A 92 -12.87 -4.38 -16.07
N SER A 93 -13.12 -5.53 -15.41
CA SER A 93 -13.98 -6.58 -15.98
C SER A 93 -15.41 -6.12 -16.18
N ALA A 94 -15.96 -5.32 -15.26
CA ALA A 94 -17.31 -4.77 -15.40
C ALA A 94 -17.41 -3.77 -16.56
N PHE A 95 -16.40 -2.90 -16.71
CA PHE A 95 -16.26 -1.98 -17.83
C PHE A 95 -16.24 -2.73 -19.17
N PHE A 96 -15.36 -3.73 -19.30
CA PHE A 96 -15.25 -4.52 -20.54
C PHE A 96 -16.47 -5.40 -20.84
N ALA A 97 -17.21 -5.84 -19.82
CA ALA A 97 -18.45 -6.57 -20.03
C ALA A 97 -19.59 -5.67 -20.53
N ALA A 98 -19.57 -4.37 -20.20
CA ALA A 98 -20.57 -3.40 -20.62
C ALA A 98 -20.26 -2.78 -21.99
N GLU A 99 -18.99 -2.59 -22.32
CA GLU A 99 -18.53 -1.94 -23.55
C GLU A 99 -17.83 -2.94 -24.48
N LEU A 100 -18.62 -3.55 -25.39
CA LEU A 100 -18.12 -4.49 -26.41
C LEU A 100 -17.21 -3.83 -27.47
N GLU A 101 -17.15 -2.50 -27.52
CA GLU A 101 -16.32 -1.72 -28.46
C GLU A 101 -15.65 -0.53 -27.75
N ALA A 102 -15.17 -0.71 -26.51
CA ALA A 102 -14.53 0.36 -25.73
C ALA A 102 -13.50 1.11 -26.59
N SER A 103 -13.84 2.34 -26.99
CA SER A 103 -13.03 3.15 -27.87
C SER A 103 -11.72 3.54 -27.16
N HIS A 104 -10.67 3.80 -27.94
CA HIS A 104 -9.35 4.17 -27.41
C HIS A 104 -9.39 5.45 -26.52
N ASP A 105 -10.48 6.23 -26.61
CA ASP A 105 -10.72 7.43 -25.80
C ASP A 105 -11.59 7.19 -24.55
N GLU A 106 -12.30 6.06 -24.45
CA GLU A 106 -13.18 5.75 -23.32
C GLU A 106 -12.40 5.20 -22.13
N MET A 107 -11.40 4.35 -22.39
CA MET A 107 -10.58 3.76 -21.33
C MET A 107 -9.81 4.81 -20.49
N PRO A 108 -9.15 5.82 -21.08
CA PRO A 108 -8.54 6.90 -20.28
C PRO A 108 -9.56 7.66 -19.42
N ARG A 109 -10.79 7.84 -19.91
CA ARG A 109 -11.88 8.48 -19.16
C ARG A 109 -12.32 7.63 -17.98
N PHE A 110 -12.51 6.33 -18.19
CA PHE A 110 -12.82 5.38 -17.13
C PHE A 110 -11.74 5.33 -16.05
N ILE A 111 -10.47 5.38 -16.45
CA ILE A 111 -9.34 5.47 -15.51
C ILE A 111 -9.43 6.79 -14.73
N ASP A 112 -9.77 7.91 -15.36
CA ASP A 112 -9.93 9.20 -14.70
C ASP A 112 -11.05 9.21 -13.67
N GLU A 113 -12.17 8.55 -13.95
CA GLU A 113 -13.29 8.40 -13.01
C GLU A 113 -12.90 7.57 -11.78
N ASN A 114 -12.02 6.57 -11.96
CA ASN A 114 -11.62 5.64 -10.91
C ASN A 114 -10.33 6.06 -10.17
N ARG A 115 -9.57 7.03 -10.69
CA ARG A 115 -8.26 7.41 -10.13
C ARG A 115 -8.33 7.94 -8.70
N GLY A 116 -9.47 8.52 -8.28
CA GLY A 116 -9.63 9.04 -6.91
C GLY A 116 -9.57 7.95 -5.84
N HIS A 117 -9.98 6.74 -6.18
CA HIS A 117 -10.00 5.60 -5.26
C HIS A 117 -8.72 4.78 -5.34
N VAL A 118 -8.22 4.52 -6.56
CA VAL A 118 -7.14 3.54 -6.75
C VAL A 118 -5.89 4.14 -7.41
N GLY A 119 -5.95 5.34 -7.96
CA GLY A 119 -4.84 5.95 -8.70
C GLY A 119 -4.62 5.37 -10.10
N ALA A 120 -4.42 6.24 -11.08
CA ALA A 120 -4.31 5.86 -12.49
C ALA A 120 -3.12 4.93 -12.76
N GLU A 121 -1.98 5.15 -12.11
CA GLU A 121 -0.78 4.32 -12.30
C GLU A 121 -0.96 2.90 -11.77
N ALA A 122 -1.58 2.74 -10.60
CA ALA A 122 -1.89 1.42 -10.06
C ALA A 122 -2.88 0.69 -10.96
N PHE A 123 -3.89 1.40 -11.47
CA PHE A 123 -4.84 0.86 -12.43
C PHE A 123 -4.14 0.35 -13.69
N CYS A 124 -3.35 1.20 -14.35
CA CYS A 124 -2.62 0.85 -15.58
C CYS A 124 -1.64 -0.31 -15.35
N ARG A 125 -0.95 -0.36 -14.21
CA ARG A 125 -0.01 -1.45 -13.90
C ARG A 125 -0.74 -2.78 -13.72
N THR A 126 -1.84 -2.79 -12.98
CA THR A 126 -2.59 -4.02 -12.70
C THR A 126 -3.27 -4.56 -13.96
N VAL A 127 -3.92 -3.70 -14.73
CA VAL A 127 -4.56 -4.10 -16.00
C VAL A 127 -3.52 -4.40 -17.09
N GLY A 128 -2.41 -3.67 -17.14
CA GLY A 128 -1.33 -3.94 -18.10
C GLY A 128 -0.57 -5.24 -17.84
N ALA A 129 -0.68 -5.82 -16.64
CA ALA A 129 -0.10 -7.12 -16.30
C ALA A 129 -0.98 -8.30 -16.73
N THR A 130 -2.21 -8.07 -17.19
CA THR A 130 -3.07 -9.13 -17.74
C THR A 130 -2.71 -9.41 -19.20
N GLU A 131 -3.05 -10.61 -19.69
CA GLU A 131 -2.72 -11.06 -21.06
C GLU A 131 -3.27 -10.13 -22.16
N CYS A 132 -4.31 -9.39 -21.84
CA CYS A 132 -5.01 -8.50 -22.74
C CYS A 132 -4.33 -7.12 -22.93
N GLY A 133 -3.25 -6.81 -22.20
CA GLY A 133 -2.27 -5.78 -22.60
C GLY A 133 -2.84 -4.40 -22.98
N PHE A 134 -3.89 -3.94 -22.28
CA PHE A 134 -4.77 -2.88 -22.75
C PHE A 134 -4.13 -1.48 -22.84
N ILE A 135 -3.64 -0.96 -21.71
CA ILE A 135 -3.15 0.42 -21.63
C ILE A 135 -2.02 0.52 -20.62
N THR A 136 -0.88 1.04 -21.08
CA THR A 136 0.27 1.33 -20.20
C THR A 136 0.11 2.70 -19.57
N SER A 137 0.75 2.94 -18.43
CA SER A 137 0.78 4.27 -17.80
C SER A 137 1.24 5.36 -18.79
N ARG A 138 2.21 5.04 -19.65
CA ARG A 138 2.69 5.95 -20.70
C ARG A 138 1.64 6.23 -21.76
N ALA A 139 0.92 5.21 -22.23
CA ALA A 139 -0.17 5.36 -23.20
C ALA A 139 -1.32 6.19 -22.62
N TYR A 140 -1.67 5.98 -21.35
CA TYR A 140 -2.65 6.81 -20.63
C TYR A 140 -2.23 8.29 -20.54
N GLN A 141 -0.97 8.57 -20.16
CA GLN A 141 -0.46 9.94 -20.14
C GLN A 141 -0.39 10.57 -21.54
N ALA A 142 -0.02 9.78 -22.56
CA ALA A 142 -0.02 10.23 -23.93
C ALA A 142 -1.44 10.61 -24.38
N ALA A 143 -2.45 9.78 -24.12
CA ALA A 143 -3.85 10.09 -24.42
C ALA A 143 -4.31 11.40 -23.76
N LYS A 144 -3.92 11.64 -22.52
CA LYS A 144 -4.28 12.86 -21.77
C LYS A 144 -3.62 14.15 -22.31
N THR A 145 -2.42 14.03 -22.86
CA THR A 145 -1.61 15.16 -23.33
C THR A 145 -1.65 15.34 -24.84
N ARG A 146 -2.26 14.39 -25.56
CA ARG A 146 -2.35 14.41 -27.01
C ARG A 146 -3.21 15.58 -27.43
N GLN A 147 -2.65 16.43 -28.28
CA GLN A 147 -3.43 17.47 -28.95
C GLN A 147 -4.30 16.81 -30.04
N ALA A 148 -5.55 17.24 -30.16
CA ALA A 148 -6.46 16.72 -31.18
C ALA A 148 -5.83 16.86 -32.57
N SER A 149 -5.93 15.80 -33.37
CA SER A 149 -5.36 15.84 -34.72
C SER A 149 -6.12 16.87 -35.57
N ALA A 150 -5.46 17.44 -36.58
CA ALA A 150 -6.11 18.37 -37.50
C ALA A 150 -7.32 17.75 -38.22
N GLN A 151 -7.38 16.42 -38.31
CA GLN A 151 -8.53 15.68 -38.82
C GLN A 151 -9.65 15.61 -37.77
N THR A 152 -9.34 15.22 -36.54
CA THR A 152 -10.30 15.18 -35.41
C THR A 152 -10.98 16.54 -35.21
N VAL A 153 -10.20 17.63 -35.23
CA VAL A 153 -10.75 18.99 -35.10
C VAL A 153 -11.69 19.33 -36.26
N ARG A 154 -11.33 18.93 -37.49
CA ARG A 154 -12.20 19.14 -38.66
C ARG A 154 -13.47 18.31 -38.57
N ASP A 155 -13.35 17.05 -38.17
CA ASP A 155 -14.48 16.13 -38.05
C ASP A 155 -15.46 16.62 -36.98
N GLU A 156 -14.97 17.16 -35.86
CA GLU A 156 -15.80 17.74 -34.80
C GLU A 156 -16.64 18.93 -35.31
N ILE A 157 -16.02 19.82 -36.10
CA ILE A 157 -16.72 20.95 -36.74
C ILE A 157 -17.74 20.43 -37.77
N LEU A 158 -17.33 19.47 -38.61
CA LEU A 158 -18.18 18.91 -39.66
C LEU A 158 -19.38 18.16 -39.08
N ILE A 159 -19.21 17.43 -37.98
CA ILE A 159 -20.29 16.72 -37.29
C ILE A 159 -21.34 17.71 -36.78
N GLN A 160 -20.94 18.84 -36.21
CA GLN A 160 -21.88 19.88 -35.76
C GLN A 160 -22.70 20.43 -36.93
N GLU A 161 -22.03 20.76 -38.04
CA GLU A 161 -22.69 21.26 -39.25
C GLU A 161 -23.63 20.22 -39.88
N LEU A 162 -23.20 18.96 -39.97
CA LEU A 162 -24.03 17.85 -40.44
C LEU A 162 -25.27 17.66 -39.57
N THR A 163 -25.11 17.77 -38.25
CA THR A 163 -26.23 17.64 -37.30
C THR A 163 -27.21 18.78 -37.48
N ARG A 164 -26.73 20.02 -37.60
CA ARG A 164 -27.57 21.20 -37.87
C ARG A 164 -28.36 21.04 -39.17
N VAL A 165 -27.68 20.70 -40.28
CA VAL A 165 -28.31 20.52 -41.60
C VAL A 165 -29.33 19.39 -41.55
N ARG A 166 -29.04 18.32 -40.81
CA ARG A 166 -30.00 17.22 -40.63
C ARG A 166 -31.24 17.67 -39.87
N GLU A 167 -31.09 18.42 -38.79
CA GLU A 167 -32.23 18.98 -38.03
C GLU A 167 -33.06 19.90 -38.94
N GLU A 168 -32.44 20.89 -39.58
CA GLU A 168 -33.12 21.83 -40.48
C GLU A 168 -33.93 21.16 -41.62
N ASN A 169 -33.45 20.02 -42.13
CA ASN A 169 -34.10 19.32 -43.25
C ASN A 169 -35.03 18.18 -42.83
N TYR A 170 -34.83 17.58 -41.65
CA TYR A 170 -35.49 16.34 -41.27
C TYR A 170 -36.09 16.31 -39.85
N SER A 171 -36.02 17.40 -39.07
CA SER A 171 -36.84 17.50 -37.86
C SER A 171 -38.25 17.97 -38.22
N LEU A 172 -39.23 17.07 -38.12
CA LEU A 172 -40.67 17.36 -38.14
C LEU A 172 -41.12 18.03 -36.83
#